data_AF-A0A7S0SSL1-F1
#
_entry.id   AF-A0A7S0SSL1-F1
#
_cell.length_a   1.000
_cell.length_b   1.000
_cell.length_c   1.000
_cell.angle_alpha   90.00
_cell.angle_beta   90.00
_cell.angle_gamma   90.00
#
_symmetry.space_group_name_H-M   'P 1'
#
loop_
_entity.id
_entity.type
_entity.pdbx_description
1 polymer ?
#
loop_
_entity_poly.entity_id
_entity_poly.type
_entity_poly.pdbx_seq_one_letter_code
_entity_poly.pdbx_strand_id
1 'polypeptide(L)'
;LVVNMLNNYSPLLPGRLPSILPPPLRSNIPGTWAYDTMSSRISNDIFPRLIKDNEIELTRPTSSLRSECLLQLNDLKSNLDSGKYGYLLGINDSGPDIDYWSQTLNAIPDNERNWLDAPWIITEFYFYRKINEIFKYFDTGYDMFIPQKFSGLVSAMTSINDICNRLPSLLDTANQNEILTIGIQTSLWGNKIDLSLWPANKASDSTNESSDNIAGKISYGNLLDSSKKYIL
;
A
#
# COMPACT_ATOMS: atom_id res chain seq x y z
N LEU A 1 -9.17 22.78 -2.06
CA LEU A 1 -8.88 22.24 -0.71
C LEU A 1 -7.40 21.88 -0.53
N VAL A 2 -6.80 21.04 -1.38
CA VAL A 2 -5.35 20.72 -1.32
C VAL A 2 -4.44 21.95 -1.47
N VAL A 3 -4.77 22.88 -2.37
CA VAL A 3 -4.01 24.14 -2.55
C VAL A 3 -4.07 25.03 -1.28
N ASN A 4 -5.24 25.13 -0.64
CA ASN A 4 -5.40 25.95 0.57
C ASN A 4 -4.79 25.28 1.82
N MET A 5 -4.80 23.95 1.90
CA MET A 5 -4.11 23.23 2.97
C MET A 5 -2.58 23.30 2.83
N LEU A 6 -2.04 23.22 1.61
CA LEU A 6 -0.60 23.32 1.38
C LEU A 6 -0.06 24.74 1.58
N ASN A 7 -0.84 25.77 1.24
CA ASN A 7 -0.45 27.17 1.44
C ASN A 7 -0.38 27.57 2.92
N ASN A 8 -1.12 26.91 3.82
CA ASN A 8 -1.15 27.25 5.24
C ASN A 8 -0.05 26.58 6.09
N TYR A 9 0.65 25.56 5.56
CA TYR A 9 1.57 24.73 6.35
C TYR A 9 3.03 24.68 5.85
N SER A 10 3.41 25.43 4.82
CA SER A 10 4.80 25.47 4.34
C SER A 10 5.39 26.88 4.32
N PRO A 11 5.87 27.40 5.47
CA PRO A 11 6.71 28.60 5.49
C PRO A 11 8.10 28.37 4.87
N LEU A 12 8.45 27.12 4.51
CA LEU A 12 9.82 26.74 4.20
C LEU A 12 10.22 26.82 2.71
N LEU A 13 9.31 27.04 1.75
CA LEU A 13 9.67 27.11 0.32
C LEU A 13 8.76 28.04 -0.50
N PRO A 14 8.82 29.38 -0.31
CA PRO A 14 8.11 30.31 -1.19
C PRO A 14 8.64 30.23 -2.63
N GLY A 15 7.74 30.09 -3.61
CA GLY A 15 8.05 30.26 -5.04
C GLY A 15 8.27 29.00 -5.88
N ARG A 16 8.09 27.78 -5.34
CA ARG A 16 8.29 26.53 -6.11
C ARG A 16 7.03 25.87 -6.65
N LEU A 17 5.85 26.21 -6.12
CA LEU A 17 4.60 25.67 -6.63
C LEU A 17 4.07 26.55 -7.76
N PRO A 18 3.70 25.96 -8.91
CA PRO A 18 3.05 26.72 -9.98
C PRO A 18 1.74 27.34 -9.46
N SER A 19 1.35 28.49 -10.00
CA SER A 19 0.10 29.18 -9.65
C SER A 19 -1.15 28.32 -9.92
N ILE A 20 -1.02 27.30 -10.77
CA ILE A 20 -2.02 26.31 -11.09
C ILE A 20 -1.39 24.93 -10.91
N LEU A 21 -1.95 24.12 -10.01
CA LEU A 21 -1.55 22.73 -9.86
C LEU A 21 -2.13 21.89 -11.02
N PRO A 22 -1.42 20.84 -11.48
CA PRO A 22 -1.99 19.89 -12.43
C PRO A 22 -3.26 19.24 -11.85
N PRO A 23 -4.18 18.78 -12.72
CA PRO A 23 -5.37 18.07 -12.27
C PRO A 23 -4.99 16.80 -11.49
N PRO A 24 -5.83 16.36 -10.54
CA PRO A 24 -5.59 15.11 -9.83
C PRO A 24 -5.60 13.93 -10.80
N LEU A 25 -4.71 12.97 -10.56
CA LEU A 25 -4.71 11.69 -11.26
C LEU A 25 -5.99 10.92 -10.90
N ARG A 26 -6.64 10.33 -11.90
CA ARG A 26 -7.90 9.56 -11.78
C ARG A 26 -7.70 8.18 -12.39
N SER A 27 -8.61 7.26 -12.08
CA SER A 27 -8.57 5.87 -12.53
C SER A 27 -9.50 5.60 -13.71
N ASN A 28 -9.77 6.60 -14.55
CA ASN A 28 -10.73 6.54 -15.65
C ASN A 28 -10.10 6.47 -17.05
N ILE A 29 -8.78 6.31 -17.14
CA ILE A 29 -8.06 6.18 -18.41
C ILE A 29 -7.53 4.74 -18.56
N PRO A 30 -8.14 3.90 -19.42
CA PRO A 30 -7.68 2.55 -19.66
C PRO A 30 -6.20 2.48 -20.05
N GLY A 31 -5.50 1.45 -19.56
CA GLY A 31 -4.07 1.26 -19.79
C GLY A 31 -3.16 2.07 -18.86
N THR A 32 -3.70 2.97 -18.04
CA THR A 32 -2.94 3.59 -16.95
C THR A 32 -2.86 2.67 -15.74
N TRP A 33 -1.80 2.84 -14.95
CA TRP A 33 -1.62 2.13 -13.69
C TRP A 33 -2.76 2.39 -12.69
N ALA A 34 -3.25 3.64 -12.63
CA ALA A 34 -4.36 4.02 -11.77
C ALA A 34 -5.65 3.28 -12.15
N TYR A 35 -5.94 3.17 -13.45
CA TYR A 35 -7.07 2.40 -13.95
C TYR A 35 -6.91 0.92 -13.59
N ASP A 36 -5.80 0.29 -13.95
CA ASP A 36 -5.55 -1.14 -13.65
C ASP A 36 -5.64 -1.45 -12.16
N THR A 37 -5.12 -0.56 -11.31
CA THR A 37 -5.19 -0.71 -9.85
C THR A 37 -6.64 -0.79 -9.37
N MET A 38 -7.47 0.19 -9.74
CA MET A 38 -8.85 0.29 -9.25
C MET A 38 -9.81 -0.67 -9.95
N SER A 39 -9.59 -0.99 -11.24
CA SER A 39 -10.49 -1.84 -12.04
C SER A 39 -10.12 -3.33 -12.02
N SER A 40 -8.91 -3.68 -11.62
CA SER A 40 -8.42 -5.06 -11.66
C SER A 40 -7.72 -5.47 -10.38
N ARG A 41 -6.58 -4.85 -10.02
CA ARG A 41 -5.71 -5.35 -8.94
C ARG A 41 -6.42 -5.44 -7.59
N ILE A 42 -7.16 -4.41 -7.20
CA ILE A 42 -7.90 -4.43 -5.93
C ILE A 42 -8.93 -5.58 -5.91
N SER A 43 -9.72 -5.72 -6.98
CA SER A 43 -10.81 -6.71 -7.05
C SER A 43 -10.32 -8.15 -7.21
N ASN A 44 -9.28 -8.37 -8.03
CA ASN A 44 -8.83 -9.69 -8.45
C ASN A 44 -7.67 -10.25 -7.62
N ASP A 45 -6.83 -9.38 -7.05
CA ASP A 45 -5.65 -9.81 -6.28
C ASP A 45 -5.76 -9.51 -4.79
N ILE A 46 -6.17 -8.30 -4.42
CA ILE A 46 -6.15 -7.85 -3.01
C ILE A 46 -7.35 -8.40 -2.24
N PHE A 47 -8.56 -8.25 -2.77
CA PHE A 47 -9.80 -8.73 -2.13
C PHE A 47 -9.80 -10.25 -1.85
N PRO A 48 -9.51 -11.12 -2.83
CA PRO A 48 -9.55 -12.56 -2.59
C PRO A 48 -8.51 -13.01 -1.57
N ARG A 49 -7.34 -12.34 -1.58
CA ARG A 49 -6.27 -12.58 -0.61
C ARG A 49 -6.67 -12.13 0.80
N LEU A 50 -7.26 -10.95 0.91
CA LEU A 50 -7.78 -10.43 2.18
C LEU A 50 -8.78 -11.40 2.81
N ILE A 51 -9.73 -11.91 2.02
CA ILE A 51 -10.71 -12.90 2.50
C ILE A 51 -10.01 -14.19 2.92
N LYS A 52 -9.12 -14.71 2.09
CA LYS A 52 -8.38 -15.96 2.36
C LYS A 52 -7.54 -15.86 3.64
N ASP A 53 -6.79 -14.78 3.80
CA ASP A 53 -5.90 -14.60 4.95
C ASP A 53 -6.66 -14.46 6.28
N ASN A 54 -7.94 -14.09 6.22
CA ASN A 54 -8.81 -13.87 7.37
C ASN A 54 -9.95 -14.90 7.46
N GLU A 55 -9.92 -15.99 6.68
CA GLU A 55 -11.02 -16.95 6.53
C GLU A 55 -11.51 -17.49 7.88
N ILE A 56 -10.58 -17.82 8.79
CA ILE A 56 -10.91 -18.35 10.11
C ILE A 56 -11.72 -17.35 10.94
N GLU A 57 -11.31 -16.07 10.97
CA GLU A 57 -12.04 -15.06 11.74
C GLU A 57 -13.37 -14.69 11.09
N LEU A 58 -13.46 -14.73 9.76
CA LEU A 58 -14.70 -14.44 9.02
C LEU A 58 -15.75 -15.56 9.13
N THR A 59 -15.33 -16.81 9.37
CA THR A 59 -16.23 -17.98 9.36
C THR A 59 -16.50 -18.58 10.74
N ARG A 60 -15.63 -18.36 11.73
CA ARG A 60 -15.78 -18.96 13.06
C ARG A 60 -16.99 -18.36 13.82
N PRO A 61 -17.92 -19.19 14.33
CA PRO A 61 -19.15 -18.70 14.99
C PRO A 61 -18.93 -17.81 16.21
N THR A 62 -17.80 -17.96 16.90
CA THR A 62 -17.45 -17.20 18.10
C THR A 62 -16.73 -15.88 17.82
N SER A 63 -16.41 -15.56 16.56
CA SER A 63 -15.72 -14.32 16.22
C SER A 63 -16.66 -13.11 16.26
N SER A 64 -16.15 -11.98 16.75
CA SER A 64 -16.82 -10.67 16.67
C SER A 64 -16.87 -10.10 15.24
N LEU A 65 -16.08 -10.69 14.33
CA LEU A 65 -15.97 -10.35 12.90
C LEU A 65 -16.77 -11.31 12.00
N ARG A 66 -17.80 -11.95 12.58
CA ARG A 66 -18.72 -12.92 11.98
C ARG A 66 -19.18 -12.54 10.55
N SER A 67 -19.83 -13.48 9.87
CA SER A 67 -20.53 -13.40 8.56
C SER A 67 -21.01 -12.02 8.07
N GLU A 68 -21.44 -11.10 8.95
CA GLU A 68 -21.71 -9.69 8.59
C GLU A 68 -20.52 -9.01 7.90
N CYS A 69 -19.30 -9.19 8.43
CA CYS A 69 -18.07 -8.66 7.83
C CYS A 69 -17.88 -9.20 6.40
N LEU A 70 -18.08 -10.51 6.21
CA LEU A 70 -17.99 -11.13 4.89
C LEU A 70 -19.05 -10.60 3.91
N LEU A 71 -20.28 -10.36 4.38
CA LEU A 71 -21.33 -9.73 3.57
C LEU A 71 -20.94 -8.31 3.16
N GLN A 72 -20.46 -7.49 4.12
CA GLN A 72 -20.00 -6.13 3.84
C GLN A 72 -18.80 -6.09 2.88
N LEU A 73 -17.88 -7.06 2.97
CA LEU A 73 -16.77 -7.19 2.01
C LEU A 73 -17.28 -7.50 0.60
N ASN A 74 -18.26 -8.39 0.47
CA ASN A 74 -18.86 -8.72 -0.83
C ASN A 74 -19.65 -7.53 -1.42
N ASP A 75 -20.35 -6.76 -0.56
CA ASP A 75 -21.04 -5.54 -0.96
C ASP A 75 -20.04 -4.48 -1.43
N LEU A 76 -18.94 -4.28 -0.69
CA LEU A 76 -17.86 -3.36 -1.08
C LEU A 76 -17.22 -3.80 -2.40
N LYS A 77 -16.96 -5.09 -2.59
CA LYS A 77 -16.42 -5.62 -3.84
C LYS A 77 -17.37 -5.38 -5.01
N SER A 78 -18.66 -5.66 -4.85
CA SER A 78 -19.68 -5.44 -5.89
C SER A 78 -19.82 -3.95 -6.24
N ASN A 79 -19.74 -3.09 -5.23
CA ASN A 79 -19.71 -1.64 -5.41
C ASN A 79 -18.45 -1.19 -6.16
N LEU A 80 -17.27 -1.69 -5.81
CA LEU A 80 -16.02 -1.44 -6.54
C LEU A 80 -16.10 -1.88 -8.01
N ASP A 81 -16.55 -3.11 -8.25
CA ASP A 81 -16.66 -3.70 -9.59
C ASP A 81 -17.66 -2.96 -10.49
N SER A 82 -18.58 -2.20 -9.89
CA SER A 82 -19.50 -1.32 -10.62
C SER A 82 -18.81 -0.06 -11.19
N GLY A 83 -17.53 0.17 -10.85
CA GLY A 83 -16.70 1.24 -11.40
C GLY A 83 -17.34 2.62 -11.27
N LYS A 84 -17.76 3.22 -12.39
CA LYS A 84 -18.43 4.52 -12.42
C LYS A 84 -19.80 4.54 -11.74
N TYR A 85 -20.45 3.39 -11.63
CA TYR A 85 -21.74 3.24 -10.97
C TYR A 85 -21.61 2.87 -9.49
N GLY A 86 -20.39 2.56 -9.03
CA GLY A 86 -20.08 2.33 -7.63
C GLY A 86 -19.81 3.63 -6.90
N TYR A 87 -20.65 3.95 -5.92
CA TYR A 87 -20.57 5.22 -5.19
C TYR A 87 -19.74 5.11 -3.92
N LEU A 88 -18.88 6.10 -3.64
CA LEU A 88 -18.10 6.15 -2.40
C LEU A 88 -18.99 6.62 -1.24
N LEU A 89 -19.44 5.68 -0.43
CA LEU A 89 -20.30 5.93 0.72
C LEU A 89 -19.52 6.51 1.91
N GLY A 90 -20.24 7.14 2.84
CA GLY A 90 -19.66 7.58 4.11
C GLY A 90 -19.01 6.44 4.90
N ILE A 91 -18.09 6.81 5.78
CA ILE A 91 -17.44 5.91 6.74
C ILE A 91 -18.16 6.07 8.07
N ASN A 92 -18.60 4.95 8.66
CA ASN A 92 -19.40 4.96 9.89
C ASN A 92 -18.81 3.98 10.92
N ASP A 93 -17.74 4.37 11.59
CA ASP A 93 -17.18 3.65 12.73
C ASP A 93 -16.83 4.59 13.89
N SER A 94 -15.87 4.22 14.75
CA SER A 94 -15.37 5.01 15.87
C SER A 94 -13.99 5.64 15.61
N GLY A 95 -13.52 5.62 14.36
CA GLY A 95 -12.21 6.15 14.00
C GLY A 95 -12.08 7.66 14.26
N PRO A 96 -10.90 8.14 14.71
CA PRO A 96 -10.69 9.56 14.98
C PRO A 96 -10.67 10.43 13.70
N ASP A 97 -10.70 9.81 12.53
CA ASP A 97 -10.55 10.43 11.21
C ASP A 97 -11.87 10.57 10.44
N ILE A 98 -13.01 10.23 11.04
CA ILE A 98 -14.34 10.24 10.37
C ILE A 98 -14.68 11.62 9.80
N ASP A 99 -14.47 12.68 10.58
CA ASP A 99 -14.75 14.05 10.13
C ASP A 99 -13.90 14.44 8.92
N TYR A 100 -12.64 14.02 8.91
CA TYR A 100 -11.72 14.26 7.80
C TYR A 100 -12.17 13.52 6.54
N TRP A 101 -12.59 12.26 6.67
CA TRP A 101 -13.12 11.49 5.56
C TRP A 101 -14.43 12.04 5.04
N SER A 102 -15.34 12.45 5.93
CA SER A 102 -16.60 13.10 5.54
C SER A 102 -16.34 14.37 4.74
N GLN A 103 -15.45 15.25 5.21
CA GLN A 103 -15.05 16.46 4.47
C GLN A 103 -14.40 16.12 3.13
N THR A 104 -13.52 15.12 3.10
CA THR A 104 -12.80 14.71 1.88
C THR A 104 -13.76 14.17 0.83
N LEU A 105 -14.72 13.32 1.20
CA LEU A 105 -15.72 12.78 0.29
C LEU A 105 -16.69 13.86 -0.19
N ASN A 106 -17.18 14.72 0.71
CA ASN A 106 -18.10 15.81 0.38
C ASN A 106 -17.47 16.89 -0.52
N ALA A 107 -16.13 17.00 -0.54
CA ALA A 107 -15.42 17.88 -1.45
C ALA A 107 -15.41 17.37 -2.91
N ILE A 108 -15.70 16.09 -3.14
CA ILE A 108 -15.79 15.50 -4.47
C ILE A 108 -17.19 15.74 -5.01
N PRO A 109 -17.33 16.34 -6.23
CA PRO A 109 -18.61 16.48 -6.89
C PRO A 109 -19.36 15.15 -6.96
N ASP A 110 -20.68 15.16 -6.72
CA ASP A 110 -21.46 13.93 -6.61
C ASP A 110 -21.41 13.06 -7.89
N ASN A 111 -21.33 13.69 -9.06
CA ASN A 111 -21.19 13.00 -10.35
C ASN A 111 -19.79 12.37 -10.57
N GLU A 112 -18.80 12.72 -9.74
CA GLU A 112 -17.43 12.19 -9.78
C GLU A 112 -17.11 11.29 -8.58
N ARG A 113 -18.02 11.17 -7.60
CA ARG A 113 -17.81 10.40 -6.35
C ARG A 113 -18.00 8.89 -6.57
N ASN A 114 -17.21 8.34 -7.49
CA ASN A 114 -17.16 6.93 -7.82
C ASN A 114 -15.71 6.41 -7.89
N TRP A 115 -15.53 5.10 -8.04
CA TRP A 115 -14.21 4.46 -7.98
C TRP A 115 -13.24 4.81 -9.11
N LEU A 116 -13.72 5.31 -10.25
CA LEU A 116 -12.88 5.59 -11.41
C LEU A 116 -12.66 7.08 -11.64
N ASP A 117 -13.70 7.89 -11.42
CA ASP A 117 -13.64 9.32 -11.68
C ASP A 117 -13.10 10.10 -10.47
N ALA A 118 -13.26 9.67 -9.22
CA ALA A 118 -12.65 10.39 -8.10
C ALA A 118 -11.09 10.38 -8.18
N PRO A 119 -10.40 11.33 -7.53
CA PRO A 119 -8.93 11.30 -7.46
C PRO A 119 -8.43 9.94 -6.96
N TRP A 120 -7.52 9.31 -7.71
CA TRP A 120 -7.09 7.93 -7.49
C TRP A 120 -6.53 7.70 -6.09
N ILE A 121 -5.74 8.63 -5.56
CA ILE A 121 -5.23 8.55 -4.18
C ILE A 121 -6.35 8.50 -3.14
N ILE A 122 -7.47 9.18 -3.39
CA ILE A 122 -8.63 9.15 -2.48
C ILE A 122 -9.32 7.80 -2.60
N THR A 123 -9.56 7.29 -3.81
CA THR A 123 -10.25 6.00 -4.00
C THR A 123 -9.44 4.82 -3.44
N GLU A 124 -8.12 4.84 -3.63
CA GLU A 124 -7.23 3.80 -3.11
C GLU A 124 -7.19 3.82 -1.58
N PHE A 125 -7.02 4.99 -0.96
CA PHE A 125 -7.01 5.08 0.51
C PHE A 125 -8.39 4.83 1.11
N TYR A 126 -9.45 5.25 0.42
CA TYR A 126 -10.82 5.00 0.82
C TYR A 126 -11.10 3.49 0.88
N PHE A 127 -10.62 2.72 -0.10
CA PHE A 127 -10.71 1.26 -0.07
C PHE A 127 -10.14 0.70 1.25
N TYR A 128 -8.89 1.00 1.58
CA TYR A 128 -8.27 0.51 2.81
C TYR A 128 -8.98 1.01 4.07
N ARG A 129 -9.48 2.25 4.06
CA ARG A 129 -10.24 2.80 5.18
C ARG A 129 -11.58 2.11 5.39
N LYS A 130 -12.29 1.75 4.31
CA LYS A 130 -13.52 0.94 4.37
C LYS A 130 -13.23 -0.48 4.83
N ILE A 131 -12.09 -1.06 4.45
CA ILE A 131 -11.64 -2.34 5.01
C ILE A 131 -11.46 -2.24 6.53
N ASN A 132 -10.83 -1.16 7.04
CA ASN A 132 -10.70 -0.93 8.49
C ASN A 132 -12.06 -0.82 9.20
N GLU A 133 -13.04 -0.14 8.60
CA GLU A 133 -14.40 -0.03 9.14
C GLU A 133 -15.08 -1.41 9.20
N ILE A 134 -15.04 -2.18 8.10
CA ILE A 134 -15.69 -3.49 7.99
C ILE A 134 -15.11 -4.48 9.01
N PHE A 135 -13.80 -4.46 9.20
CA PHE A 135 -13.12 -5.28 10.22
C PHE A 135 -13.13 -4.65 11.62
N LYS A 136 -13.82 -3.53 11.83
CA LYS A 136 -13.95 -2.86 13.13
C LYS A 136 -12.59 -2.58 13.79
N TYR A 137 -11.60 -2.16 13.00
CA TYR A 137 -10.22 -1.95 13.46
C TYR A 137 -10.16 -0.97 14.63
N PHE A 138 -10.90 0.15 14.56
CA PHE A 138 -10.89 1.17 15.61
C PHE A 138 -11.60 0.75 16.90
N ASP A 139 -12.49 -0.23 16.84
CA ASP A 139 -13.15 -0.78 18.03
C ASP A 139 -12.38 -1.96 18.65
N THR A 140 -11.76 -2.79 17.82
CA THR A 140 -11.21 -4.09 18.23
C THR A 140 -9.69 -4.16 18.19
N GLY A 141 -9.03 -3.26 17.46
CA GLY A 141 -7.61 -3.33 17.14
C GLY A 141 -7.23 -4.45 16.16
N TYR A 142 -8.20 -5.13 15.56
CA TYR A 142 -7.93 -6.25 14.66
C TYR A 142 -7.38 -5.79 13.31
N ASP A 143 -6.10 -6.09 13.06
CA ASP A 143 -5.41 -5.79 11.82
C ASP A 143 -5.46 -6.99 10.86
N MET A 144 -6.33 -6.87 9.85
CA MET A 144 -6.58 -7.88 8.83
C MET A 144 -5.39 -8.16 7.89
N PHE A 145 -4.34 -7.34 7.94
CA PHE A 145 -3.12 -7.52 7.14
C PHE A 145 -1.97 -8.16 7.93
N ILE A 146 -2.18 -8.51 9.21
CA ILE A 146 -1.17 -9.22 10.04
C ILE A 146 -0.60 -10.46 9.33
N PRO A 147 -1.42 -11.37 8.74
CA PRO A 147 -0.89 -12.56 8.08
C PRO A 147 0.13 -12.22 6.98
N GLN A 148 -0.15 -11.19 6.18
CA GLN A 148 0.74 -10.75 5.11
C GLN A 148 1.99 -10.04 5.65
N LYS A 149 1.84 -9.20 6.68
CA LYS A 149 2.98 -8.54 7.36
C LYS A 149 3.94 -9.57 7.94
N PHE A 150 3.41 -10.60 8.60
CA PHE A 150 4.22 -11.68 9.15
C PHE A 150 4.90 -12.50 8.05
N SER A 151 4.16 -12.88 7.00
CA SER A 151 4.74 -13.60 5.86
C SER A 151 5.85 -12.80 5.16
N GLY A 152 5.64 -11.49 4.97
CA GLY A 152 6.64 -10.55 4.45
C GLY A 152 7.90 -10.52 5.32
N LEU A 153 7.74 -10.39 6.64
CA LEU A 153 8.86 -10.42 7.59
C LEU A 153 9.65 -11.73 7.52
N VAL A 154 8.96 -12.88 7.52
CA VAL A 154 9.60 -14.20 7.41
C VAL A 154 10.38 -14.31 6.10
N SER A 155 9.80 -13.87 4.98
CA SER A 155 10.49 -13.89 3.68
C SER A 155 11.73 -12.99 3.63
N ALA A 156 11.74 -11.90 4.40
CA ALA A 156 12.86 -10.97 4.48
C ALA A 156 13.95 -11.38 5.48
N MET A 157 13.71 -12.40 6.31
CA MET A 157 14.57 -12.73 7.46
C MET A 157 16.03 -13.02 7.07
N THR A 158 16.27 -13.68 5.94
CA THR A 158 17.62 -13.94 5.43
C THR A 158 18.35 -12.63 5.10
N SER A 159 17.69 -11.71 4.40
CA SER A 159 18.27 -10.40 4.07
C SER A 159 18.53 -9.55 5.31
N ILE A 160 17.61 -9.60 6.28
CA ILE A 160 17.77 -8.92 7.58
C ILE A 160 19.01 -9.46 8.30
N ASN A 161 19.17 -10.78 8.38
CA ASN A 161 20.35 -11.40 9.01
C ASN A 161 21.66 -11.01 8.32
N ASP A 162 21.69 -10.98 6.99
CA ASP A 162 22.88 -10.59 6.22
C ASP A 162 23.29 -9.13 6.51
N ILE A 163 22.32 -8.22 6.56
CA ILE A 163 22.56 -6.81 6.89
C ILE A 163 23.04 -6.68 8.34
N CYS A 164 22.37 -7.34 9.29
CA CYS A 164 22.73 -7.31 10.71
C CYS A 164 24.15 -7.84 10.96
N ASN A 165 24.56 -8.91 10.27
CA ASN A 165 25.90 -9.48 10.40
C ASN A 165 26.99 -8.57 9.83
N ARG A 166 26.68 -7.77 8.81
CA ARG A 166 27.62 -6.83 8.15
C ARG A 166 27.65 -5.46 8.82
N LEU A 167 26.62 -5.10 9.57
CA LEU A 167 26.52 -3.78 10.19
C LEU A 167 27.70 -3.46 11.12
N PRO A 168 28.21 -4.37 11.99
CA PRO A 168 29.37 -4.08 12.83
C PRO A 168 30.62 -3.72 12.01
N SER A 169 30.94 -4.50 10.97
CA SER A 169 32.11 -4.23 10.12
C SER A 169 31.97 -2.94 9.32
N LEU A 170 30.74 -2.58 8.94
CA LEU A 170 30.45 -1.30 8.28
C LEU A 170 30.61 -0.12 9.25
N LEU A 171 30.17 -0.26 10.50
CA LEU A 171 30.33 0.80 11.50
C LEU A 171 31.78 1.00 11.94
N ASP A 172 32.61 -0.04 11.85
CA ASP A 172 34.06 0.04 12.10
C ASP A 172 34.82 0.74 10.96
N THR A 173 34.19 0.97 9.80
CA THR A 173 34.79 1.79 8.75
C THR A 173 34.68 3.28 9.09
N ALA A 174 35.78 4.02 8.95
CA ALA A 174 35.78 5.48 9.18
C ALA A 174 35.02 6.28 8.10
N ASN A 175 34.49 5.62 7.06
CA ASN A 175 33.86 6.27 5.92
C ASN A 175 32.34 6.41 6.09
N GLN A 176 31.94 7.46 6.82
CA GLN A 176 30.53 7.76 7.10
C GLN A 176 29.64 7.89 5.85
N ASN A 177 30.21 8.33 4.71
CA ASN A 177 29.45 8.47 3.46
C ASN A 177 29.05 7.12 2.85
N GLU A 178 29.89 6.10 3.04
CA GLU A 178 29.62 4.74 2.56
C GLU A 178 28.51 4.09 3.38
N ILE A 179 28.55 4.24 4.71
CA ILE A 179 27.51 3.80 5.63
C ILE A 179 26.16 4.46 5.29
N LEU A 180 26.16 5.78 5.07
CA LEU A 180 24.95 6.52 4.69
C LEU A 180 24.40 6.04 3.35
N THR A 181 25.27 5.83 2.36
CA THR A 181 24.86 5.37 1.02
C THR A 181 24.21 3.99 1.09
N ILE A 182 24.83 3.04 1.80
CA ILE A 182 24.28 1.70 2.02
C ILE A 182 22.95 1.80 2.77
N GLY A 183 22.87 2.60 3.83
CA GLY A 183 21.63 2.80 4.59
C GLY A 183 20.48 3.34 3.73
N ILE A 184 20.75 4.35 2.91
CA ILE A 184 19.76 4.92 1.99
C ILE A 184 19.34 3.90 0.93
N GLN A 185 20.30 3.18 0.32
CA GLN A 185 19.98 2.18 -0.71
C GLN A 185 19.16 1.03 -0.13
N THR A 186 19.53 0.51 1.04
CA THR A 186 18.77 -0.53 1.73
C THR A 186 17.37 -0.05 2.08
N SER A 187 17.20 1.18 2.58
CA SER A 187 15.89 1.75 2.87
C SER A 187 15.04 1.96 1.61
N LEU A 188 15.64 2.47 0.54
CA LEU A 188 14.96 2.73 -0.74
C LEU A 188 14.46 1.44 -1.37
N TRP A 189 15.29 0.40 -1.42
CA TRP A 189 14.96 -0.85 -2.07
C TRP A 189 14.24 -1.85 -1.17
N GLY A 190 14.31 -1.70 0.16
CA GLY A 190 13.50 -2.47 1.11
C GLY A 190 12.00 -2.29 0.87
N ASN A 191 11.58 -1.09 0.45
CA ASN A 191 10.19 -0.80 0.07
C ASN A 191 9.75 -1.46 -1.25
N LYS A 192 10.66 -2.08 -2.02
CA LYS A 192 10.28 -2.86 -3.21
C LYS A 192 9.51 -4.14 -2.83
N ILE A 193 9.48 -4.49 -1.55
CA ILE A 193 8.67 -5.56 -0.93
C ILE A 193 7.34 -4.98 -0.42
N ASP A 194 6.68 -4.13 -1.21
CA ASP A 194 5.32 -3.69 -0.88
C ASP A 194 4.35 -4.86 -1.11
N LEU A 195 3.61 -5.23 -0.07
CA LEU A 195 2.63 -6.33 -0.09
C LEU A 195 1.47 -6.06 -1.06
N SER A 196 1.19 -4.79 -1.38
CA SER A 196 0.19 -4.39 -2.38
C SER A 196 0.64 -4.72 -3.81
N LEU A 197 1.95 -4.81 -4.04
CA LEU A 197 2.57 -5.11 -5.34
C LEU A 197 3.02 -6.57 -5.45
N TRP A 198 3.64 -7.09 -4.39
CA TRP A 198 4.30 -8.39 -4.36
C TRP A 198 3.85 -9.20 -3.15
N PRO A 199 2.78 -9.99 -3.29
CA PRO A 199 2.35 -10.89 -2.24
C PRO A 199 3.45 -11.91 -1.90
N ALA A 200 3.70 -12.14 -0.61
CA ALA A 200 4.79 -13.02 -0.15
C ALA A 200 4.78 -14.43 -0.77
N ASN A 201 3.61 -14.98 -1.09
CA ASN A 201 3.47 -16.30 -1.72
C ASN A 201 3.77 -16.35 -3.24
N LYS A 202 3.85 -15.20 -3.94
CA LYS A 202 4.26 -15.19 -5.37
C LYS A 202 5.79 -15.27 -5.53
N ALA A 203 6.56 -14.98 -4.47
CA ALA A 203 8.01 -15.10 -4.48
C ALA A 203 8.50 -16.56 -4.49
N SER A 204 7.66 -17.52 -4.09
CA SER A 204 8.04 -18.95 -4.04
C SER A 204 7.73 -19.75 -5.31
N ASP A 205 6.84 -19.26 -6.20
CA ASP A 205 6.30 -20.04 -7.33
C ASP A 205 6.91 -19.69 -8.71
N SER A 206 7.82 -18.73 -8.80
CA SER A 206 8.45 -18.34 -10.08
C SER A 206 9.80 -19.05 -10.29
N THR A 207 9.77 -20.33 -10.63
CA THR A 207 10.98 -21.11 -10.96
C THR A 207 11.37 -21.10 -12.45
N ASN A 208 10.69 -20.38 -13.35
CA ASN A 208 10.95 -20.48 -14.80
C ASN A 208 10.85 -19.19 -15.64
N GLU A 209 11.00 -18.00 -15.07
CA GLU A 209 11.18 -16.78 -15.88
C GLU A 209 12.50 -16.09 -15.59
N SER A 210 13.16 -15.65 -16.66
CA SER A 210 14.44 -14.96 -16.77
C SER A 210 14.94 -14.28 -15.48
N SER A 211 16.21 -14.56 -15.16
CA SER A 211 16.97 -14.20 -13.97
C SER A 211 17.00 -12.73 -13.53
N ASP A 212 16.38 -11.82 -14.28
CA ASP A 212 16.31 -10.38 -13.98
C ASP A 212 15.00 -9.95 -13.31
N ASN A 213 13.99 -10.84 -13.22
CA ASN A 213 12.64 -10.51 -12.71
C ASN A 213 12.21 -11.25 -11.43
N ILE A 214 13.14 -11.85 -10.69
CA ILE A 214 12.81 -12.51 -9.42
C ILE A 214 12.64 -11.47 -8.31
N ALA A 215 11.38 -11.12 -8.03
CA ALA A 215 10.98 -10.51 -6.77
C ALA A 215 11.49 -11.38 -5.61
N GLY A 216 12.36 -10.82 -4.77
CA GLY A 216 12.89 -11.50 -3.58
C GLY A 216 14.38 -11.86 -3.62
N LYS A 217 15.07 -11.73 -4.76
CA LYS A 217 16.54 -11.75 -4.80
C LYS A 217 17.08 -10.37 -5.17
N ILE A 218 16.96 -9.41 -4.26
CA ILE A 218 18.04 -8.43 -4.17
C ILE A 218 19.22 -9.22 -3.60
N SER A 219 20.06 -9.76 -4.48
CA SER A 219 21.37 -10.25 -4.06
C SER A 219 22.17 -9.03 -3.62
N TYR A 220 22.01 -8.64 -2.35
CA TYR A 220 22.88 -7.67 -1.70
C TYR A 220 24.35 -8.12 -1.81
N GLY A 221 24.61 -9.41 -2.03
CA GLY A 221 25.94 -9.95 -2.33
C GLY A 221 26.64 -9.28 -3.51
N ASN A 222 25.91 -8.89 -4.57
CA ASN A 222 26.49 -8.20 -5.74
C ASN A 222 26.53 -6.67 -5.58
N LEU A 223 25.60 -6.09 -4.81
CA LEU A 223 25.56 -4.66 -4.49
C LEU A 223 26.60 -4.24 -3.45
N LEU A 224 27.15 -5.20 -2.70
CA LEU A 224 28.05 -4.98 -1.57
C LEU A 224 29.42 -5.65 -1.78
N ASP A 225 29.81 -5.93 -3.03
CA ASP A 225 31.16 -6.37 -3.36
C ASP A 225 32.08 -5.14 -3.39
N SER A 226 33.00 -5.08 -2.43
CA SER A 226 33.91 -3.94 -2.16
C SER A 226 34.86 -3.57 -3.31
N SER A 227 34.83 -4.34 -4.40
CA SER A 227 35.78 -4.26 -5.52
C SER A 227 35.21 -3.65 -6.81
N LYS A 228 33.91 -3.34 -6.90
CA LYS A 228 33.30 -2.80 -8.12
C LYS A 228 32.87 -1.34 -7.98
N LYS A 229 33.29 -0.51 -8.95
CA LYS A 229 32.71 0.82 -9.17
C LYS A 229 31.22 0.65 -9.47
N TYR A 230 30.39 1.25 -8.62
CA TYR A 230 28.94 1.32 -8.76
C TYR A 230 28.56 1.93 -10.12
N ILE A 231 28.19 1.09 -11.07
CA ILE A 231 27.41 1.45 -12.26
C ILE A 231 26.34 0.38 -12.38
N LEU A 232 25.08 0.82 -12.36
CA LEU A 232 23.87 0.03 -12.60
C LEU A 232 23.91 -0.57 -14.01
#